data_AF-A0A8J3UWX7-F1
#
_entry.id   AF-A0A8J3UWX7-F1
#
_cell.length_a   1.000
_cell.length_b   1.000
_cell.length_c   1.000
_cell.angle_alpha   90.00
_cell.angle_beta   90.00
_cell.angle_gamma   90.00
#
_symmetry.space_group_name_H-M   'P 1'
#
loop_
_entity.id
_entity.type
_entity.pdbx_description
1 polymer ?
#
loop_
_entity_poly.entity_id
_entity_poly.type
_entity_poly.pdbx_seq_one_letter_code
_entity_poly.pdbx_strand_id
1 'polypeptide(L)'
;MYTVGMSKVVEEQITALPAEALVPFHEVTVFLQVAPWNGKPFVGERPDAPMRTRTFGNGGSGMVSYLIIEYRRMVEIIHVVWYG
;
A
#
# COMPACT_ATOMS: atom_id res chain seq x y z
N MET A 1 12.46 -10.60 -0.05
CA MET A 1 11.89 -9.47 0.71
C MET A 1 12.03 -8.21 -0.11
N TYR A 2 11.03 -7.32 -0.06
CA TYR A 2 11.04 -6.01 -0.70
C TYR A 2 11.32 -4.92 0.33
N THR A 3 11.91 -3.81 -0.08
CA THR A 3 11.93 -2.56 0.71
C THR A 3 10.68 -1.75 0.41
N VAL A 4 10.16 -1.01 1.40
CA VAL A 4 9.00 -0.13 1.23
C VAL A 4 9.48 1.31 1.26
N GLY A 5 9.31 2.01 0.15
CA GLY A 5 9.56 3.44 0.02
C GLY A 5 8.29 4.25 0.26
N MET A 6 8.48 5.40 0.89
CA MET A 6 7.43 6.38 1.17
C MET A 6 7.96 7.75 0.77
N SER A 7 7.22 8.44 -0.08
CA SER A 7 7.50 9.84 -0.39
C SER A 7 7.00 10.76 0.74
N LYS A 8 7.49 11.99 0.79
CA LYS A 8 7.02 13.00 1.76
C LYS A 8 5.49 13.20 1.72
N VAL A 9 4.89 13.15 0.54
CA VAL A 9 3.43 13.26 0.35
C VAL A 9 2.70 12.11 1.06
N VAL A 10 3.27 10.91 1.01
CA VAL A 10 2.71 9.73 1.67
C VAL A 10 2.91 9.79 3.17
N GLU A 11 4.06 10.27 3.65
CA GLU A 11 4.29 10.50 5.09
C GLU A 11 3.24 11.46 5.68
N GLU A 12 2.89 12.53 4.96
CA GLU A 12 1.83 13.46 5.36
C GLU A 12 0.45 12.77 5.42
N GLN A 13 0.14 11.88 4.46
CA GLN A 13 -1.09 11.08 4.47
C GLN A 13 -1.13 10.10 5.65
N ILE A 14 -0.01 9.44 5.96
CA ILE A 14 0.11 8.52 7.10
C ILE A 14 -0.06 9.29 8.41
N THR A 15 0.53 10.48 8.51
CA THR A 15 0.41 11.34 9.71
C THR A 15 -1.02 11.81 9.94
N ALA A 16 -1.81 11.94 8.87
CA ALA A 16 -3.23 12.28 8.95
C ALA A 16 -4.15 11.08 9.28
N LEU A 17 -3.62 9.85 9.33
CA LEU A 17 -4.41 8.68 9.69
C LEU A 17 -4.85 8.75 11.15
N PRO A 18 -6.09 8.34 11.46
CA PRO A 18 -6.51 8.20 12.85
C PRO A 18 -5.81 7.01 13.51
N ALA A 19 -5.74 7.01 14.84
CA ALA A 19 -4.94 6.05 15.60
C ALA A 19 -5.33 4.59 15.31
N GLU A 20 -6.63 4.31 15.12
CA GLU A 20 -7.16 3.00 14.78
C GLU A 20 -6.69 2.47 13.41
N ALA A 21 -6.28 3.35 12.51
CA ALA A 21 -5.80 2.98 11.17
C ALA A 21 -4.29 2.66 11.17
N LEU A 22 -3.53 3.04 12.20
CA LEU A 22 -2.07 2.88 12.23
C LEU A 22 -1.62 1.42 12.30
N VAL A 23 -2.26 0.61 13.16
CA VAL A 23 -1.97 -0.83 13.26
C VAL A 23 -2.23 -1.56 11.94
N PRO A 24 -3.44 -1.47 11.33
CA PRO A 24 -3.69 -2.16 10.07
C PRO A 24 -2.87 -1.57 8.91
N PHE A 25 -2.49 -0.29 8.95
CA PHE A 25 -1.54 0.26 8.00
C PHE A 25 -0.15 -0.39 8.15
N HIS A 26 0.36 -0.57 9.37
CA HIS A 26 1.62 -1.29 9.60
C HIS A 26 1.57 -2.72 9.05
N GLU A 27 0.46 -3.44 9.22
CA GLU A 27 0.28 -4.77 8.62
C GLU A 27 0.39 -4.74 7.08
N VAL A 28 -0.12 -3.69 6.43
CA VAL A 28 0.08 -3.49 4.99
C VAL A 28 1.57 -3.36 4.67
N THR A 29 2.34 -2.56 5.42
CA THR A 29 3.77 -2.40 5.14
C THR A 29 4.53 -3.73 5.24
N VAL A 30 4.22 -4.56 6.25
CA VAL A 30 4.77 -5.93 6.39
C VAL A 30 4.37 -6.80 5.19
N PHE A 31 3.10 -6.76 4.79
CA PHE A 31 2.64 -7.49 3.62
C PHE A 31 3.40 -7.08 2.34
N LEU A 32 3.62 -5.78 2.13
CA LEU A 32 4.34 -5.26 0.96
C LEU A 32 5.80 -5.70 0.92
N GLN A 33 6.43 -5.93 2.08
CA GLN A 33 7.79 -6.49 2.15
C GLN A 33 7.86 -7.96 1.74
N VAL A 34 6.75 -8.72 1.92
CA VAL A 34 6.74 -10.17 1.71
C VAL A 34 6.16 -10.56 0.35
N ALA A 35 4.97 -10.06 0.01
CA ALA A 35 4.20 -10.54 -1.14
C ALA A 35 3.40 -9.42 -1.84
N PRO A 36 4.03 -8.35 -2.33
CA PRO A 36 3.31 -7.20 -2.89
C PRO A 36 2.48 -7.55 -4.13
N TRP A 37 2.88 -8.56 -4.90
CA TRP A 37 2.13 -9.05 -6.05
C TRP A 37 0.76 -9.69 -5.70
N ASN A 38 0.48 -9.98 -4.42
CA ASN A 38 -0.80 -10.53 -4.00
C ASN A 38 -1.89 -9.45 -3.78
N GLY A 39 -1.58 -8.17 -3.99
CA GLY A 39 -2.61 -7.12 -4.01
C GLY A 39 -3.47 -7.16 -5.27
N LYS A 40 -4.53 -6.36 -5.30
CA LYS A 40 -5.40 -6.23 -6.48
C LYS A 40 -4.71 -5.37 -7.55
N PRO A 41 -4.78 -5.72 -8.84
CA PRO A 41 -4.34 -4.83 -9.91
C PRO A 41 -5.06 -3.48 -9.82
N PHE A 42 -4.33 -2.38 -10.01
CA PHE A 42 -4.95 -1.05 -10.03
C PHE A 42 -5.91 -0.89 -11.22
N VAL A 43 -5.53 -1.44 -12.37
CA VAL A 43 -6.39 -1.53 -13.57
C VAL A 43 -6.71 -3.00 -13.81
N GLY A 44 -7.98 -3.39 -13.69
CA GLY A 44 -8.40 -4.80 -13.80
C GLY A 44 -8.05 -5.45 -15.14
N GLU A 45 -8.07 -4.67 -16.23
CA GLU A 45 -7.70 -5.11 -17.58
C GLU A 45 -6.18 -5.32 -17.76
N ARG A 46 -5.37 -4.93 -16.78
CA ARG A 46 -3.90 -5.06 -16.80
C ARG A 46 -3.42 -5.79 -15.54
N PRO A 47 -3.71 -7.09 -15.39
CA PRO A 47 -3.42 -7.85 -14.18
C PRO A 47 -1.92 -7.97 -13.86
N ASP A 48 -1.07 -7.89 -14.89
CA ASP A 48 0.38 -7.97 -14.78
C ASP A 48 1.04 -6.61 -14.54
N ALA A 49 0.27 -5.51 -14.51
CA ALA A 49 0.82 -4.20 -14.23
C ALA A 49 1.37 -4.14 -12.78
N PRO A 50 2.51 -3.45 -12.57
CA PRO A 50 3.14 -3.37 -11.25
C PRO A 50 2.40 -2.45 -10.27
N MET A 51 1.46 -1.64 -10.75
CA MET A 51 0.64 -0.76 -9.92
C MET A 51 -0.53 -1.57 -9.34
N ARG A 52 -0.64 -1.57 -8.01
CA ARG A 52 -1.62 -2.37 -7.27
C ARG A 52 -2.28 -1.58 -6.14
N THR A 53 -3.40 -2.12 -5.67
CA THR A 53 -4.13 -1.63 -4.50
C THR A 53 -4.29 -2.73 -3.46
N ARG A 54 -4.43 -2.32 -2.21
CA ARG A 54 -4.79 -3.20 -1.10
C ARG A 54 -5.65 -2.42 -0.10
N THR A 55 -6.77 -3.00 0.28
CA THR A 55 -7.59 -2.48 1.38
C THR A 55 -7.05 -2.95 2.72
N PHE A 56 -7.24 -2.15 3.76
CA PHE A 56 -6.83 -2.43 5.14
C PHE A 56 -7.85 -1.88 6.13
N GLY A 57 -7.67 -2.20 7.41
CA GLY A 57 -8.65 -1.88 8.45
C GLY A 57 -9.87 -2.79 8.38
N ASN A 58 -10.71 -2.70 9.41
CA ASN A 58 -11.95 -3.47 9.46
C ASN A 58 -12.84 -3.12 8.26
N GLY A 59 -13.46 -4.11 7.62
CA GLY A 59 -14.35 -3.87 6.48
C GLY A 59 -13.72 -3.21 5.24
N GLY A 60 -12.40 -3.00 5.20
CA GLY A 60 -11.74 -2.24 4.13
C GLY A 60 -11.86 -0.71 4.28
N SER A 61 -11.95 -0.22 5.52
CA SER A 61 -11.97 1.22 5.86
C SER A 61 -10.75 2.01 5.40
N GLY A 62 -9.67 1.37 4.95
CA GLY A 62 -8.51 2.03 4.35
C GLY A 62 -8.11 1.40 3.03
N MET A 63 -7.40 2.17 2.20
CA MET A 63 -6.81 1.68 0.95
C MET A 63 -5.41 2.26 0.73
N VAL A 64 -4.48 1.40 0.32
CA VAL A 64 -3.14 1.77 -0.15
C VAL A 64 -3.02 1.47 -1.63
N SER A 65 -2.53 2.43 -2.40
CA SER A 65 -2.08 2.23 -3.78
C SER A 65 -0.57 2.31 -3.85
N TYR A 66 0.07 1.38 -4.56
CA TYR A 66 1.52 1.24 -4.57
C TYR A 66 2.04 0.71 -5.90
N LEU A 67 3.31 0.99 -6.19
CA LEU A 67 4.02 0.59 -7.39
C LEU A 67 5.13 -0.40 -7.03
N ILE A 68 5.16 -1.55 -7.70
CA ILE A 68 6.22 -2.55 -7.54
C ILE A 68 7.36 -2.25 -8.52
N ILE A 69 8.55 -2.02 -7.99
CA ILE A 69 9.79 -1.79 -8.74
C ILE A 69 10.63 -3.08 -8.64
N GLU A 70 10.31 -4.05 -9.49
CA GLU A 70 10.79 -5.44 -9.36
C GLU A 70 12.32 -5.54 -9.36
N TYR A 71 12.99 -4.84 -10.28
CA TYR A 71 14.45 -4.91 -10.42
C TYR A 71 15.22 -4.42 -9.19
N ARG A 72 14.58 -3.61 -8.32
CA ARG A 72 15.16 -3.15 -7.04
C ARG A 72 14.62 -3.92 -5.84
N ARG A 73 13.65 -4.83 -6.05
CA ARG A 73 12.85 -5.43 -4.97
C ARG A 73 12.35 -4.33 -4.04
N MET A 74 11.74 -3.30 -4.62
CA MET A 74 11.22 -2.15 -3.89
C MET A 74 9.75 -1.95 -4.21
N VAL A 75 8.98 -1.50 -3.22
CA VAL A 75 7.59 -1.08 -3.36
C VAL A 75 7.49 0.38 -2.95
N GLU A 76 7.07 1.25 -3.86
CA GLU A 76 6.79 2.65 -3.54
C GLU A 76 5.31 2.80 -3.22
N ILE A 77 4.97 3.24 -2.01
CA ILE A 77 3.61 3.64 -1.71
C ILE A 77 3.34 4.95 -2.44
N ILE A 78 2.23 5.02 -3.17
CA ILE A 78 1.84 6.19 -3.97
C ILE A 78 0.73 6.97 -3.29
N HIS A 79 -0.20 6.27 -2.62
CA HIS A 79 -1.35 6.90 -1.99
C HIS A 79 -1.88 6.05 -0.84
N VAL A 80 -2.22 6.71 0.26
CA VAL A 80 -2.88 6.13 1.43
C VAL A 80 -4.14 6.93 1.72
N VAL A 81 -5.26 6.24 1.88
CA VAL A 81 -6.54 6.86 2.21
C VAL A 81 -7.27 6.07 3.27
N TRP A 82 -7.98 6.79 4.15
CA TRP A 82 -8.86 6.26 5.17
C TRP A 82 -10.29 6.77 4.92
N TYR A 83 -11.26 5.86 4.93
CA TYR A 83 -12.67 6.11 4.65
C TYR A 83 -13.54 6.14 5.91
N GLY A 84 -13.09 5.52 7.02
CA GLY A 84 -13.88 5.34 8.24
C GLY A 84 -14.55 3.97 8.32
#